data_AF-A0A7L2AA12-F1
#
_entry.id   AF-A0A7L2AA12-F1
#
_cell.length_a   1.000
_cell.length_b   1.000
_cell.length_c   1.000
_cell.angle_alpha   90.00
_cell.angle_beta   90.00
_cell.angle_gamma   90.00
#
_symmetry.space_group_name_H-M   'P 1'
#
loop_
_entity.id
_entity.type
_entity.pdbx_description
1 polymer ?
#
loop_
_entity_poly.entity_id
_entity_poly.type
_entity_poly.pdbx_seq_one_letter_code
_entity_poly.pdbx_strand_id
1 'polypeptide(L)'
;RLRKLRKKEAKQRWDDRHWSQKKLDEMTDRDWRIFREDYSITTKGGKIPNPIRSWKDSSLPPHILEVIDKCGYKEPTPIQRQAIPIGLQNRDIIGVAETGSGKTAAFLIPLLVWITTLPTQPWAAPTNPPHVPQIVIATPGRLIDVLENRYLVLSRCTYVVLDEADRMIDMGFEPDVQKILEHMPVTNQKPDTDEAEDPEKMLANFESGKHKYRQVGG
;
A
#
# COMPACT_ATOMS: atom_id res chain seq x y z
N ARG A 1 -45.25 -10.07 23.94
CA ARG A 1 -44.27 -11.13 23.62
C ARG A 1 -43.99 -11.21 22.11
N LEU A 2 -45.00 -11.35 21.24
CA LEU A 2 -44.85 -11.39 19.76
C LEU A 2 -44.16 -10.17 19.12
N ARG A 3 -44.43 -8.95 19.58
CA ARG A 3 -43.80 -7.72 19.03
C ARG A 3 -42.28 -7.65 19.26
N LYS A 4 -41.78 -8.24 20.35
CA LYS A 4 -40.32 -8.33 20.63
C LYS A 4 -39.65 -9.38 19.74
N LEU A 5 -40.32 -10.50 19.48
CA LEU A 5 -39.86 -11.55 18.57
C LEU A 5 -39.74 -11.04 17.13
N ARG A 6 -40.78 -10.39 16.58
CA ARG A 6 -40.74 -9.80 15.23
C ARG A 6 -39.64 -8.74 15.06
N LYS A 7 -39.40 -7.91 16.09
CA LYS A 7 -38.29 -6.94 16.08
C LYS A 7 -36.92 -7.62 16.08
N LYS A 8 -36.77 -8.72 16.82
CA LYS A 8 -35.52 -9.51 16.86
C LYS A 8 -35.27 -10.21 15.52
N GLU A 9 -36.29 -10.80 14.92
CA GLU A 9 -36.22 -11.44 13.60
C GLU A 9 -35.92 -10.43 12.48
N ALA A 10 -36.55 -9.25 12.51
CA ALA A 10 -36.27 -8.19 11.55
C ALA A 10 -34.84 -7.64 11.71
N LYS A 11 -34.36 -7.47 12.94
CA LYS A 11 -32.97 -7.09 13.22
C LYS A 11 -31.99 -8.15 12.72
N GLN A 12 -32.27 -9.42 12.98
CA GLN A 12 -31.43 -10.52 12.52
C GLN A 12 -31.34 -10.57 10.99
N ARG A 13 -32.48 -10.47 10.28
CA ARG A 13 -32.48 -10.38 8.81
C ARG A 13 -31.73 -9.17 8.27
N TRP A 14 -31.76 -8.04 8.99
CA TRP A 14 -31.00 -6.85 8.64
C TRP A 14 -29.50 -7.03 8.84
N ASP A 15 -29.10 -7.70 9.93
CA ASP A 15 -27.71 -7.97 10.26
C ASP A 15 -27.11 -9.07 9.35
N ASP A 16 -27.94 -10.00 8.84
CA ASP A 16 -27.52 -11.09 7.94
C ASP A 16 -27.40 -10.68 6.46
N ARG A 17 -27.68 -9.42 6.11
CA ARG A 17 -27.55 -8.90 4.73
C ARG A 17 -26.12 -9.06 4.21
N HIS A 18 -26.00 -9.23 2.89
CA HIS A 18 -24.71 -9.23 2.21
C HIS A 18 -24.02 -7.86 2.35
N TRP A 19 -22.69 -7.85 2.45
CA TRP A 19 -21.91 -6.62 2.66
C TRP A 19 -22.20 -5.56 1.59
N SER A 20 -22.49 -5.98 0.35
CA SER A 20 -22.81 -5.08 -0.77
C SER A 20 -24.05 -4.22 -0.56
N GLN A 21 -24.93 -4.60 0.38
CA GLN A 21 -26.15 -3.86 0.74
C GLN A 21 -25.99 -3.04 2.03
N LYS A 22 -24.84 -3.11 2.68
CA LYS A 22 -24.53 -2.43 3.94
C LYS A 22 -23.72 -1.18 3.67
N LYS A 23 -23.79 -0.19 4.56
CA LYS A 23 -22.83 0.93 4.58
C LYS A 23 -21.52 0.53 5.24
N LEU A 24 -20.47 1.36 5.09
CA LEU A 24 -19.15 1.07 5.65
C LEU A 24 -19.15 1.00 7.18
N ASP A 25 -19.89 1.91 7.84
CA ASP A 25 -20.06 2.00 9.29
C ASP A 25 -20.91 0.86 9.87
N GLU A 26 -21.65 0.14 9.03
CA GLU A 26 -22.45 -1.04 9.40
C GLU A 26 -21.68 -2.37 9.24
N MET A 27 -20.45 -2.34 8.71
CA MET A 27 -19.68 -3.55 8.43
C MET A 27 -19.17 -4.22 9.70
N THR A 28 -19.50 -5.49 9.89
CA THR A 28 -18.98 -6.32 10.98
C THR A 28 -17.76 -7.13 10.56
N ASP A 29 -17.02 -7.71 11.51
CA ASP A 29 -15.90 -8.62 11.21
C ASP A 29 -16.33 -9.83 10.36
N ARG A 30 -17.57 -10.29 10.54
CA ARG A 30 -18.17 -11.34 9.69
C ARG A 30 -18.29 -10.85 8.26
N ASP A 31 -18.80 -9.65 8.05
CA ASP A 31 -18.96 -9.07 6.72
C ASP A 31 -17.61 -8.86 6.03
N TRP A 32 -16.59 -8.45 6.78
CA TRP A 32 -15.22 -8.34 6.25
C TRP A 32 -14.58 -9.68 5.94
N ARG A 33 -14.94 -10.76 6.64
CA ARG A 33 -14.52 -12.11 6.28
C ARG A 33 -15.16 -12.54 4.96
N ILE A 34 -16.48 -12.38 4.83
CA ILE A 34 -17.22 -12.68 3.59
C ILE A 34 -16.69 -11.83 2.43
N PHE A 35 -16.44 -10.54 2.65
CA PHE A 35 -15.84 -9.66 1.64
C PHE A 35 -14.51 -10.21 1.12
N ARG A 36 -13.63 -10.67 2.01
CA ARG A 36 -12.34 -11.26 1.60
C ARG A 36 -12.54 -12.58 0.85
N GLU A 37 -13.48 -13.41 1.29
CA GLU A 37 -13.85 -14.66 0.59
C GLU A 37 -14.36 -14.37 -0.84
N ASP A 38 -15.28 -13.43 -1.01
CA ASP A 38 -15.85 -13.06 -2.31
C ASP A 38 -14.79 -12.55 -3.31
N TYR A 39 -13.80 -11.80 -2.82
CA TYR A 39 -12.69 -11.30 -3.64
C TYR A 39 -11.47 -12.23 -3.67
N SER A 40 -11.55 -13.43 -3.09
CA SER A 40 -10.45 -14.40 -3.02
C SER A 40 -9.17 -13.82 -2.39
N ILE A 41 -9.33 -12.99 -1.35
CA ILE A 41 -8.24 -12.34 -0.63
C ILE A 41 -7.90 -13.17 0.60
N THR A 42 -6.64 -13.59 0.72
CA THR A 42 -6.08 -14.20 1.94
C THR A 42 -4.96 -13.33 2.47
N THR A 43 -4.89 -13.17 3.79
CA THR A 43 -3.92 -12.28 4.44
C THR A 43 -3.23 -12.97 5.61
N LYS A 44 -1.95 -12.68 5.82
CA LYS A 44 -1.16 -13.08 6.99
C LYS A 44 -0.57 -11.83 7.65
N GLY A 45 -0.46 -11.82 8.97
CA GLY A 45 0.05 -10.69 9.77
C GLY A 45 -0.92 -10.24 10.87
N GLY A 46 -0.42 -9.52 11.87
CA GLY A 46 -1.22 -8.99 12.96
C GLY A 46 -2.05 -7.76 12.56
N LYS A 47 -3.22 -7.57 13.19
CA LYS A 47 -4.04 -6.34 13.14
C LYS A 47 -4.18 -5.74 11.72
N ILE A 48 -4.61 -6.55 10.75
CA ILE A 48 -4.66 -6.14 9.34
C ILE A 48 -5.83 -5.16 9.12
N PRO A 49 -5.60 -3.99 8.49
CA PRO A 49 -6.67 -3.05 8.20
C PRO A 49 -7.73 -3.64 7.25
N ASN A 50 -8.95 -3.13 7.37
CA ASN A 50 -10.06 -3.56 6.54
C ASN A 50 -9.83 -3.18 5.07
N PRO A 51 -10.20 -4.05 4.11
CA PRO A 51 -10.03 -3.77 2.70
C PRO A 51 -10.97 -2.66 2.20
N ILE A 52 -10.58 -1.98 1.13
CA ILE A 52 -11.38 -0.94 0.49
C ILE A 52 -12.59 -1.57 -0.22
N ARG A 53 -13.79 -1.09 0.10
CA ARG A 53 -15.04 -1.54 -0.54
C ARG A 53 -15.30 -0.90 -1.89
N SER A 54 -14.98 0.37 -2.03
CA SER A 54 -15.06 1.15 -3.26
C SER A 54 -14.11 2.33 -3.12
N TRP A 55 -13.71 2.98 -4.22
CA TRP A 55 -12.87 4.18 -4.11
C TRP A 55 -13.54 5.29 -3.29
N LYS A 56 -14.87 5.41 -3.38
CA LYS A 56 -15.66 6.40 -2.63
C LYS A 56 -15.72 6.13 -1.14
N ASP A 57 -15.68 4.85 -0.74
CA ASP A 57 -15.63 4.42 0.66
C ASP A 57 -14.20 4.38 1.22
N SER A 58 -13.20 4.77 0.42
CA SER A 58 -11.81 4.83 0.88
C SER A 58 -11.51 6.13 1.61
N SER A 59 -10.47 6.12 2.45
CA SER A 59 -9.92 7.31 3.11
C SER A 59 -8.88 8.04 2.26
N LEU A 60 -8.86 7.82 0.93
CA LEU A 60 -7.88 8.44 0.04
C LEU A 60 -8.16 9.95 -0.12
N PRO A 61 -7.12 10.79 -0.25
CA PRO A 61 -7.29 12.22 -0.51
C PRO A 61 -8.07 12.50 -1.81
N PRO A 62 -8.87 13.59 -1.87
CA PRO A 62 -9.70 13.90 -3.04
C PRO A 62 -8.93 14.00 -4.36
N HIS A 63 -7.72 14.58 -4.35
CA HIS A 63 -6.89 14.70 -5.56
C HIS A 63 -6.38 13.35 -6.06
N ILE A 64 -6.17 12.37 -5.16
CA ILE A 64 -5.80 11.01 -5.55
C ILE A 64 -6.99 10.28 -6.16
N LEU A 65 -8.19 10.44 -5.58
CA LEU A 65 -9.42 9.89 -6.13
C LEU A 65 -9.73 10.46 -7.53
N GLU A 66 -9.48 11.75 -7.74
CA GLU A 66 -9.64 12.39 -9.07
C GLU A 66 -8.68 11.79 -10.11
N VAL A 67 -7.43 11.52 -9.74
CA VAL A 67 -6.46 10.87 -10.64
C VAL A 67 -6.86 9.43 -10.95
N ILE A 68 -7.32 8.67 -9.94
CA ILE A 68 -7.81 7.30 -10.11
C ILE A 68 -8.99 7.27 -11.10
N ASP A 69 -9.95 8.19 -10.96
CA ASP A 69 -11.11 8.31 -11.83
C ASP A 69 -10.71 8.70 -13.27
N LYS A 70 -9.82 9.71 -13.42
CA LYS A 70 -9.29 10.15 -14.73
C LYS A 70 -8.53 9.05 -15.46
N CYS A 71 -7.81 8.19 -14.74
CA CYS A 71 -7.12 7.03 -15.31
C CYS A 71 -8.08 5.87 -15.65
N GLY A 72 -9.37 5.97 -15.29
CA GLY A 72 -10.39 4.98 -15.63
C GLY A 72 -10.48 3.78 -14.69
N TYR A 73 -9.83 3.82 -13.52
CA TYR A 73 -9.91 2.75 -12.51
C TYR A 73 -11.25 2.84 -11.78
N LYS A 74 -12.31 2.26 -12.36
CA LYS A 74 -13.68 2.36 -11.81
C LYS A 74 -13.85 1.71 -10.44
N GLU A 75 -13.19 0.57 -10.22
CA GLU A 75 -13.28 -0.21 -8.99
C GLU A 75 -11.88 -0.75 -8.62
N PRO A 76 -11.55 -0.86 -7.32
CA PRO A 76 -10.29 -1.46 -6.91
C PRO A 76 -10.28 -2.97 -7.17
N THR A 77 -9.15 -3.50 -7.64
CA THR A 77 -8.93 -4.94 -7.80
C THR A 77 -8.69 -5.61 -6.44
N PRO A 78 -8.82 -6.95 -6.30
CA PRO A 78 -8.63 -7.63 -5.01
C PRO A 78 -7.34 -7.27 -4.28
N ILE A 79 -6.20 -7.23 -4.99
CA ILE A 79 -4.92 -6.86 -4.39
C ILE A 79 -4.89 -5.39 -3.96
N GLN A 80 -5.46 -4.48 -4.76
CA GLN A 80 -5.55 -3.06 -4.41
C GLN A 80 -6.41 -2.84 -3.16
N ARG A 81 -7.54 -3.56 -3.05
CA ARG A 81 -8.47 -3.46 -1.91
C ARG A 81 -7.77 -3.69 -0.59
N GLN A 82 -6.88 -4.67 -0.51
CA GLN A 82 -6.24 -5.06 0.74
C GLN A 82 -4.85 -4.46 0.93
N ALA A 83 -4.05 -4.33 -0.14
CA ALA A 83 -2.69 -3.82 -0.04
C ALA A 83 -2.64 -2.31 0.19
N ILE A 84 -3.55 -1.52 -0.40
CA ILE A 84 -3.53 -0.05 -0.25
C ILE A 84 -3.70 0.36 1.22
N PRO A 85 -4.69 -0.15 2.00
CA PRO A 85 -4.80 0.18 3.42
C PRO A 85 -3.58 -0.22 4.26
N ILE A 86 -2.95 -1.36 3.97
CA ILE A 86 -1.71 -1.78 4.64
C ILE A 86 -0.58 -0.81 4.27
N GLY A 87 -0.53 -0.41 3.00
CA GLY A 87 0.43 0.52 2.45
C GLY A 87 0.40 1.88 3.13
N LEU A 88 -0.81 2.40 3.36
CA LEU A 88 -1.06 3.67 4.05
C LEU A 88 -0.70 3.65 5.54
N GLN A 89 -0.47 2.48 6.12
CA GLN A 89 0.07 2.32 7.47
C GLN A 89 1.60 2.18 7.48
N ASN A 90 2.30 2.44 6.37
CA ASN A 90 3.75 2.24 6.22
C ASN A 90 4.25 0.81 6.52
N ARG A 91 3.37 -0.21 6.54
CA ARG A 91 3.73 -1.61 6.80
C ARG A 91 4.27 -2.29 5.54
N ASP A 92 5.20 -3.23 5.72
CA ASP A 92 5.74 -3.99 4.59
C ASP A 92 4.71 -5.00 4.06
N ILE A 93 4.76 -5.29 2.76
CA ILE A 93 3.76 -6.10 2.06
C ILE A 93 4.44 -7.11 1.15
N ILE A 94 3.98 -8.36 1.19
CA ILE A 94 4.22 -9.35 0.15
C ILE A 94 2.86 -9.69 -0.46
N GLY A 95 2.65 -9.30 -1.72
CA GLY A 95 1.44 -9.43 -2.50
C GLY A 95 1.55 -10.53 -3.54
N VAL A 96 1.03 -11.72 -3.21
CA VAL A 96 0.97 -12.83 -4.17
C VAL A 96 -0.25 -12.68 -5.07
N ALA A 97 -0.03 -12.26 -6.31
CA ALA A 97 -1.06 -12.20 -7.35
C ALA A 97 -0.44 -12.27 -8.75
N GLU A 98 -1.22 -12.76 -9.73
CA GLU A 98 -0.78 -12.87 -11.12
C GLU A 98 -0.60 -11.49 -11.79
N THR A 99 0.23 -11.44 -12.84
CA THR A 99 0.39 -10.24 -13.69
C THR A 99 -0.97 -9.85 -14.28
N GLY A 100 -1.27 -8.55 -14.30
CA GLY A 100 -2.60 -8.04 -14.70
C GLY A 100 -3.64 -7.93 -13.57
N SER A 101 -3.35 -8.44 -12.37
CA SER A 101 -4.22 -8.27 -11.18
C SER A 101 -4.26 -6.85 -10.61
N GLY A 102 -3.44 -5.93 -11.13
CA GLY A 102 -3.40 -4.53 -10.70
C GLY A 102 -2.40 -4.22 -9.58
N LYS A 103 -1.41 -5.09 -9.34
CA LYS A 103 -0.31 -4.91 -8.35
C LYS A 103 0.37 -3.55 -8.45
N THR A 104 0.70 -3.09 -9.66
CA THR A 104 1.40 -1.82 -9.88
C THR A 104 0.68 -0.64 -9.20
N ALA A 105 -0.63 -0.50 -9.41
CA ALA A 105 -1.40 0.57 -8.76
C ALA A 105 -1.56 0.35 -7.24
N ALA A 106 -1.56 -0.91 -6.78
CA ALA A 106 -1.66 -1.23 -5.35
C ALA A 106 -0.47 -0.68 -4.54
N PHE A 107 0.74 -0.70 -5.12
CA PHE A 107 1.94 -0.12 -4.51
C PHE A 107 2.11 1.38 -4.81
N LEU A 108 1.69 1.84 -6.00
CA LEU A 108 1.82 3.26 -6.38
C LEU A 108 0.86 4.18 -5.62
N ILE A 109 -0.36 3.75 -5.30
CA ILE A 109 -1.34 4.63 -4.64
C ILE A 109 -0.85 5.11 -3.25
N PRO A 110 -0.40 4.23 -2.33
CA PRO A 110 0.17 4.69 -1.05
C PRO A 110 1.38 5.61 -1.22
N LEU A 111 2.24 5.35 -2.22
CA LEU A 111 3.39 6.19 -2.54
C LEU A 111 2.97 7.59 -2.99
N LEU A 112 1.98 7.69 -3.89
CA LEU A 112 1.45 8.97 -4.38
C LEU A 112 0.77 9.75 -3.26
N VAL A 113 0.00 9.07 -2.39
CA VAL A 113 -0.59 9.68 -1.20
C VAL A 113 0.50 10.28 -0.32
N TRP A 114 1.57 9.53 -0.04
CA TRP A 114 2.68 10.04 0.78
C TRP A 114 3.41 11.22 0.13
N ILE A 115 3.82 11.12 -1.14
CA ILE A 115 4.58 12.17 -1.83
C ILE A 115 3.77 13.48 -1.88
N THR A 116 2.47 13.39 -2.18
CA THR A 116 1.62 14.58 -2.41
C THR A 116 1.19 15.28 -1.11
N THR A 117 1.31 14.61 0.04
CA THR A 117 1.04 15.24 1.36
C THR A 117 2.28 15.86 1.99
N LEU A 118 3.47 15.66 1.41
CA LEU A 118 4.69 16.30 1.91
C LEU A 118 4.61 17.83 1.72
N PRO A 119 5.01 18.62 2.72
CA PRO A 119 4.99 20.08 2.61
C PRO A 119 5.92 20.55 1.49
N THR A 120 5.37 21.33 0.56
CA THR A 120 6.14 22.01 -0.50
C THR A 120 7.24 22.84 0.15
N GLN A 121 8.49 22.61 -0.27
CA GLN A 121 9.62 23.33 0.29
C GLN A 121 9.59 24.79 -0.19
N PRO A 122 9.49 25.78 0.73
CA PRO A 122 9.34 27.19 0.35
C PRO A 122 10.60 27.81 -0.29
N TRP A 123 11.74 27.10 -0.28
CA TRP A 123 13.02 27.58 -0.79
C TRP A 123 13.34 27.12 -2.23
N ALA A 124 12.45 26.37 -2.88
CA ALA A 124 12.62 26.05 -4.30
C ALA A 124 12.49 27.35 -5.11
N ALA A 125 13.63 28.00 -5.34
CA ALA A 125 13.73 29.14 -6.24
C ALA A 125 13.09 28.75 -7.58
N PRO A 126 12.36 29.67 -8.23
CA PRO A 126 11.67 29.41 -9.51
C PRO A 126 12.60 29.06 -10.68
N THR A 127 13.91 29.02 -10.47
CA THR A 127 14.93 28.76 -11.50
C THR A 127 15.54 27.37 -11.31
N ASN A 128 14.90 26.35 -11.91
CA ASN A 128 15.39 24.98 -12.06
C ASN A 128 15.81 24.27 -10.75
N PRO A 129 14.86 23.74 -9.94
CA PRO A 129 15.21 22.68 -9.02
C PRO A 129 15.84 21.52 -9.81
N PRO A 130 16.95 20.90 -9.33
CA PRO A 130 17.50 19.73 -10.00
C PRO A 130 16.39 18.69 -10.17
N HIS A 131 16.18 18.22 -11.40
CA HIS A 131 15.19 17.20 -11.74
C HIS A 131 15.62 15.85 -11.16
N VAL A 132 15.53 15.72 -9.84
CA VAL A 132 15.75 14.44 -9.17
C VAL A 132 14.50 13.60 -9.41
N PRO A 133 14.61 12.43 -10.05
CA PRO A 133 13.46 11.56 -10.25
C PRO A 133 12.87 11.17 -8.88
N GLN A 134 11.56 11.28 -8.74
CA GLN A 134 10.85 10.87 -7.52
C GLN A 134 10.65 9.35 -7.47
N ILE A 135 10.60 8.71 -8.64
CA ILE A 135 10.37 7.28 -8.84
C ILE A 135 11.36 6.80 -9.89
N VAL A 136 12.04 5.68 -9.61
CA VAL A 136 12.92 4.98 -10.56
C VAL A 136 12.37 3.57 -10.74
N ILE A 137 12.15 3.18 -12.00
CA ILE A 137 11.79 1.82 -12.39
C ILE A 137 12.98 1.26 -13.16
N ALA A 138 13.52 0.13 -12.72
CA ALA A 138 14.73 -0.45 -13.29
C ALA A 138 14.76 -1.97 -13.14
N THR A 139 15.50 -2.64 -14.01
CA THR A 139 15.87 -4.06 -13.85
C THR A 139 17.11 -4.17 -12.95
N PRO A 140 17.29 -5.28 -12.21
CA PRO A 140 18.39 -5.41 -11.25
C PRO A 140 19.77 -5.10 -11.85
N GLY A 141 20.13 -5.78 -12.95
CA GLY A 141 21.44 -5.59 -13.60
C GLY A 141 21.70 -4.17 -14.09
N ARG A 142 20.67 -3.42 -14.54
CA ARG A 142 20.89 -2.02 -14.95
C ARG A 142 20.96 -1.09 -13.74
N LEU A 143 20.18 -1.37 -12.70
CA LEU A 143 20.15 -0.53 -11.50
C LEU A 143 21.49 -0.60 -10.77
N ILE A 144 22.06 -1.80 -10.63
CA ILE A 144 23.35 -1.97 -9.96
C ILE A 144 24.48 -1.23 -10.68
N ASP A 145 24.58 -1.34 -12.00
CA ASP A 145 25.58 -0.60 -12.80
C ASP A 145 25.50 0.91 -12.55
N VAL A 146 24.27 1.43 -12.49
CA VAL A 146 23.98 2.85 -12.28
C VAL A 146 24.35 3.31 -10.86
N LEU A 147 24.15 2.44 -9.86
CA LEU A 147 24.51 2.71 -8.46
C LEU A 147 26.03 2.67 -8.25
N GLU A 148 26.71 1.66 -8.80
CA GLU A 148 28.16 1.49 -8.67
C GLU A 148 28.94 2.65 -9.30
N ASN A 149 28.49 3.11 -10.47
CA ASN A 149 29.08 4.25 -11.16
C ASN A 149 28.60 5.61 -10.63
N ARG A 150 27.76 5.63 -9.57
CA ARG A 150 27.24 6.84 -8.92
C ARG A 150 26.45 7.78 -9.84
N TYR A 151 25.85 7.23 -10.90
CA TYR A 151 24.89 7.95 -11.73
C TYR A 151 23.56 8.19 -11.00
N LEU A 152 23.25 7.34 -10.01
CA LEU A 152 22.11 7.48 -9.10
C LEU A 152 22.57 7.18 -7.66
N VAL A 153 21.92 7.80 -6.68
CA VAL A 153 22.06 7.47 -5.25
C VAL A 153 20.69 7.29 -4.61
N LEU A 154 20.58 6.31 -3.68
CA LEU A 154 19.32 5.98 -2.99
C LEU A 154 19.18 6.67 -1.63
N SER A 155 19.90 7.77 -1.39
CA SER A 155 19.97 8.44 -0.08
C SER A 155 18.62 8.91 0.49
N ARG A 156 17.60 9.07 -0.36
CA ARG A 156 16.24 9.47 0.02
C ARG A 156 15.19 8.41 -0.30
N CYS A 157 15.61 7.20 -0.65
CA CYS A 157 14.70 6.11 -0.97
C CYS A 157 13.99 5.61 0.30
N THR A 158 12.67 5.82 0.38
CA THR A 158 11.81 5.41 1.51
C THR A 158 10.72 4.41 1.08
N TYR A 159 10.76 3.95 -0.18
CA TYR A 159 9.81 3.01 -0.75
C TYR A 159 10.53 2.13 -1.77
N VAL A 160 10.44 0.81 -1.60
CA VAL A 160 11.05 -0.19 -2.50
C VAL A 160 9.99 -1.16 -2.94
N VAL A 161 9.96 -1.48 -4.24
CA VAL A 161 9.07 -2.49 -4.81
C VAL A 161 9.91 -3.52 -5.56
N LEU A 162 9.70 -4.80 -5.25
CA LEU A 162 10.28 -5.94 -5.95
C LEU A 162 9.16 -6.69 -6.69
N ASP A 163 8.84 -6.29 -7.92
CA ASP A 163 7.78 -6.95 -8.71
C ASP A 163 8.30 -8.22 -9.40
N GLU A 164 7.52 -9.30 -9.39
CA GLU A 164 7.92 -10.63 -9.89
C GLU A 164 9.24 -11.13 -9.25
N ALA A 165 9.36 -10.99 -7.93
CA ALA A 165 10.56 -11.36 -7.18
C ALA A 165 10.97 -12.84 -7.37
N ASP A 166 10.01 -13.75 -7.45
CA ASP A 166 10.23 -15.17 -7.78
C ASP A 166 10.98 -15.34 -9.11
N ARG A 167 10.54 -14.65 -10.17
CA ARG A 167 11.22 -14.66 -11.46
C ARG A 167 12.62 -14.07 -11.40
N MET A 168 12.84 -13.04 -10.57
CA MET A 168 14.18 -12.51 -10.39
C MET A 168 15.14 -13.56 -9.82
N ILE A 169 14.67 -14.36 -8.85
CA ILE A 169 15.45 -15.47 -8.28
C ILE A 169 15.68 -16.55 -9.33
N ASP A 170 14.66 -16.95 -10.09
CA ASP A 170 14.78 -17.95 -11.16
C ASP A 170 15.78 -17.53 -12.25
N MET A 171 15.88 -16.22 -12.52
CA MET A 171 16.85 -15.64 -13.45
C MET A 171 18.26 -15.47 -12.86
N GLY A 172 18.46 -15.78 -11.58
CA GLY A 172 19.75 -15.67 -10.89
C GLY A 172 20.11 -14.25 -10.42
N PHE A 173 19.15 -13.32 -10.35
CA PHE A 173 19.39 -11.94 -9.91
C PHE A 173 19.42 -11.76 -8.39
N GLU A 174 19.37 -12.84 -7.60
CA GLU A 174 19.45 -12.75 -6.13
C GLU A 174 20.66 -11.94 -5.65
N PRO A 175 21.90 -12.16 -6.16
CA PRO A 175 23.07 -11.39 -5.73
C PRO A 175 22.97 -9.91 -6.11
N ASP A 176 22.41 -9.60 -7.29
CA ASP A 176 22.21 -8.23 -7.75
C ASP A 176 21.20 -7.49 -6.85
N VAL A 177 20.09 -8.14 -6.51
CA VAL A 177 19.06 -7.58 -5.62
C VAL A 177 19.64 -7.32 -4.23
N GLN A 178 20.37 -8.27 -3.64
CA GLN A 178 21.04 -8.08 -2.35
C GLN A 178 21.98 -6.87 -2.39
N LYS A 179 22.80 -6.75 -3.42
CA LYS A 179 23.76 -5.65 -3.58
C LYS A 179 23.08 -4.29 -3.85
N ILE A 180 21.92 -4.27 -4.49
CA ILE A 180 21.10 -3.05 -4.60
C ILE A 180 20.59 -2.61 -3.21
N LEU A 181 20.13 -3.55 -2.38
CA LEU A 181 19.63 -3.25 -1.03
C LEU A 181 20.73 -2.69 -0.12
N GLU A 182 21.99 -3.14 -0.30
CA GLU A 182 23.15 -2.61 0.43
C GLU A 182 23.45 -1.13 0.15
N HIS A 183 23.04 -0.60 -1.00
CA HIS A 183 23.19 0.82 -1.34
C HIS A 183 22.18 1.73 -0.62
N MET A 184 21.18 1.15 0.05
CA MET A 184 20.19 1.93 0.77
C MET A 184 20.66 2.30 2.18
N PRO A 185 20.24 3.46 2.70
CA PRO A 185 20.53 3.84 4.08
C PRO A 185 20.00 2.79 5.07
N VAL A 186 20.86 2.34 5.99
CA VAL A 186 20.44 1.44 7.09
C VAL A 186 19.61 2.16 8.14
N THR A 187 19.80 3.48 8.27
CA THR A 187 19.17 4.31 9.31
C THR A 187 17.67 4.53 9.11
N ASN A 188 17.13 4.23 7.93
CA ASN A 188 15.70 4.35 7.65
C ASN A 188 14.97 3.01 7.65
N GLN A 189 15.62 1.90 8.01
CA GLN A 189 14.95 0.61 8.17
C GLN A 189 14.08 0.59 9.44
N LYS A 190 12.95 -0.13 9.38
CA LYS A 190 12.09 -0.35 10.55
C LYS A 190 12.83 -1.15 11.64
N PRO A 191 12.51 -0.94 12.92
CA PRO A 191 13.00 -1.82 13.98
C PRO A 191 12.46 -3.24 13.80
N ASP A 192 13.26 -4.25 14.11
CA ASP A 192 12.86 -5.66 14.10
C ASP A 192 12.16 -6.02 15.43
N THR A 193 10.97 -5.46 15.62
CA THR A 193 10.15 -5.62 16.83
C THR A 193 8.66 -5.68 16.45
N ASP A 194 7.80 -6.10 17.37
CA ASP A 194 6.34 -6.09 17.20
C ASP A 194 5.77 -4.71 16.83
N GLU A 195 6.53 -3.64 17.05
CA GLU A 195 6.16 -2.27 16.68
C GLU A 195 6.05 -2.10 15.16
N ALA A 196 6.79 -2.87 14.36
CA ALA A 196 6.75 -2.82 12.90
C ALA A 196 5.39 -3.27 12.32
N GLU A 197 4.60 -4.00 13.10
CA GLU A 197 3.25 -4.42 12.74
C GLU A 197 2.15 -3.66 13.51
N ASP A 198 2.50 -2.79 14.45
CA ASP A 198 1.51 -2.05 15.23
C ASP A 198 0.86 -0.92 14.40
N PRO A 199 -0.47 -0.95 14.16
CA PRO A 199 -1.12 0.00 13.28
C PRO A 199 -1.02 1.45 13.74
N GLU A 200 -1.06 1.72 15.05
CA GLU A 200 -1.05 3.09 15.58
C GLU A 200 0.34 3.69 15.44
N LYS A 201 1.39 2.94 15.83
CA LYS A 201 2.77 3.39 15.69
C LYS A 201 3.15 3.59 14.23
N MET A 202 2.74 2.67 13.37
CA MET A 202 3.12 2.69 11.95
C MET A 202 2.34 3.73 11.15
N LEU A 203 1.08 4.00 11.49
CA LEU A 203 0.31 5.12 10.93
C LEU A 203 0.92 6.47 11.35
N ALA A 204 1.25 6.65 12.63
CA ALA A 204 1.95 7.86 13.09
C ALA A 204 3.30 8.05 12.39
N ASN A 205 4.02 6.95 12.13
CA ASN A 205 5.25 6.98 11.34
C ASN A 205 5.00 7.39 9.88
N PHE A 206 3.93 6.92 9.23
CA PHE A 206 3.55 7.35 7.89
C PHE A 206 3.29 8.86 7.83
N GLU A 207 2.58 9.39 8.81
CA GLU A 207 2.22 10.81 8.94
C GLU A 207 3.41 11.71 9.31
N SER A 208 4.52 11.15 9.81
CA SER A 208 5.77 11.88 10.08
C SER A 208 6.46 12.45 8.82
N GLY A 209 5.93 12.13 7.63
CA GLY A 209 6.36 12.70 6.36
C GLY A 209 7.77 12.26 5.98
N LYS A 210 8.72 13.22 5.96
CA LYS A 210 10.09 13.00 5.46
C LYS A 210 10.94 12.05 6.31
N HIS A 211 10.55 11.81 7.56
CA HIS A 211 11.31 11.01 8.52
C HIS A 211 10.74 9.60 8.72
N LYS A 212 9.77 9.19 7.90
CA LYS A 212 9.20 7.84 7.99
C LYS A 212 10.23 6.76 7.70
N TYR A 213 9.99 5.57 8.25
CA TYR A 213 10.77 4.39 7.88
C TYR A 213 10.52 4.00 6.43
N ARG A 214 11.53 3.35 5.82
CA ARG A 214 11.44 2.72 4.53
C ARG A 214 10.37 1.64 4.56
N GLN A 215 9.58 1.59 3.49
CA GLN A 215 8.61 0.55 3.23
C GLN A 215 9.07 -0.32 2.07
N VAL A 216 8.86 -1.63 2.18
CA VAL A 216 9.16 -2.61 1.15
C VAL A 216 7.86 -3.32 0.76
N GLY A 217 7.56 -3.29 -0.54
CA GLY A 217 6.53 -4.08 -1.19
C GLY A 217 7.16 -5.10 -2.14
N GLY A 218 6.57 -6.28 -2.26
CA GLY A 218 6.90 -7.29 -3.27
C GLY A 218 5.68 -8.08 -3.66
#